data_AF-A0A2J8KP97-F1
#
_entry.id   AF-A0A2J8KP97-F1
#
_cell.length_a   1.000
_cell.length_b   1.000
_cell.length_c   1.000
_cell.angle_alpha   90.00
_cell.angle_beta   90.00
_cell.angle_gamma   90.00
#
_symmetry.space_group_name_H-M   'P 1'
#
loop_
_entity.id
_entity.type
_entity.pdbx_description
1 polymer ?
#
loop_
_entity_poly.entity_id
_entity_poly.type
_entity_poly.pdbx_seq_one_letter_code
_entity_poly.pdbx_strand_id
1 'polypeptide(L)'
;DEDIKKIQTQISSGMTNNASLLQNYLKTWDMYREIWEINKDSFIHRYQRLNPPVSSFVADIARYTEVANNVQKEETVTNIQFVLLDCSHLKFSLVQHCNEWQNKFATLLREMAAGRLLELHTYLKENAEKISRPPQTLEELGVSLQLVDALKHDLANVETQIPPIHEQFAILEKYEVPVEDSVLEMLDSLNGEWVVFQQTLLDSKQMLKKHKEKFKTGLIHLADDFKKKAHMLLEDFEFKGARCPPANLGDRTRLGGELE
;
A
#
# COMPACT_ATOMS: atom_id res chain seq x y z
N ASP A 1 70.24 -25.74 -33.45
CA ASP A 1 70.43 -24.40 -33.98
C ASP A 1 70.13 -23.38 -32.88
N GLU A 2 71.13 -22.60 -32.45
CA GLU A 2 70.95 -21.62 -31.37
C GLU A 2 70.09 -20.43 -31.79
N ASP A 3 70.09 -20.07 -33.07
CA ASP A 3 69.31 -18.95 -33.58
C ASP A 3 67.80 -19.25 -33.51
N ILE A 4 67.43 -20.50 -33.79
CA ILE A 4 66.04 -20.98 -33.64
C ILE A 4 65.60 -20.86 -32.16
N LYS A 5 66.45 -21.27 -31.21
CA LYS A 5 66.13 -21.17 -29.78
C LYS A 5 65.98 -19.71 -29.34
N LYS A 6 66.85 -18.82 -29.82
CA LYS A 6 66.79 -17.38 -29.54
C LYS A 6 65.49 -16.76 -30.04
N ILE A 7 65.08 -17.08 -31.27
CA ILE A 7 63.80 -16.60 -31.84
C ILE A 7 62.61 -17.14 -31.03
N GLN A 8 62.63 -18.42 -30.65
CA GLN A 8 61.57 -18.99 -29.81
C GLN A 8 61.45 -18.27 -28.46
N THR A 9 62.57 -17.99 -27.78
CA THR A 9 62.57 -17.24 -26.52
C THR A 9 62.00 -15.83 -26.69
N GLN A 10 62.35 -15.14 -27.78
CA GLN A 10 61.81 -13.81 -28.09
C GLN A 10 60.31 -13.83 -28.34
N ILE A 11 59.81 -14.81 -29.10
CA ILE A 11 58.37 -14.99 -29.34
C ILE A 11 57.65 -15.26 -28.01
N SER A 12 58.14 -16.19 -27.19
CA SER A 12 57.54 -16.50 -25.90
C SER A 12 57.48 -15.27 -24.99
N SER A 13 58.57 -14.49 -24.92
CA SER A 13 58.59 -13.24 -24.15
C SER A 13 57.59 -12.21 -24.68
N GLY A 14 57.51 -12.03 -26.00
CA GLY A 14 56.51 -11.16 -26.63
C GLY A 14 55.07 -11.58 -26.32
N MET A 15 54.78 -12.89 -26.37
CA MET A 15 53.47 -13.44 -26.02
C MET A 15 53.10 -13.18 -24.56
N THR A 16 54.03 -13.40 -23.61
CA THR A 16 53.80 -13.13 -22.18
C THR A 16 53.57 -11.65 -21.92
N ASN A 17 54.37 -10.77 -22.53
CA ASN A 17 54.21 -9.33 -22.41
C ASN A 17 52.85 -8.86 -22.92
N ASN A 18 52.42 -9.38 -24.08
CA ASN A 18 51.12 -9.03 -24.65
C ASN A 18 49.95 -9.54 -23.78
N ALA A 19 50.08 -10.73 -23.19
CA ALA A 19 49.10 -11.24 -22.24
C ALA A 19 48.95 -10.31 -21.01
N SER A 20 50.06 -9.75 -20.49
CA SER A 20 49.99 -8.76 -19.41
C SER A 20 49.31 -7.46 -19.85
N LEU A 21 49.56 -6.99 -21.07
CA LEU A 21 48.88 -5.80 -21.61
C LEU A 21 47.36 -6.03 -21.76
N LEU A 22 46.96 -7.20 -22.27
CA LEU A 22 45.56 -7.61 -22.37
C LEU A 22 44.87 -7.66 -21.00
N GLN A 23 45.54 -8.23 -19.98
CA GLN A 23 45.01 -8.27 -18.62
C GLN A 23 44.86 -6.86 -18.01
N ASN A 24 45.82 -5.97 -18.27
CA ASN A 24 45.72 -4.59 -17.80
C ASN A 24 44.60 -3.82 -18.50
N TYR A 25 44.39 -4.05 -19.80
CA TYR A 25 43.25 -3.48 -20.51
C TYR A 25 41.93 -4.04 -19.97
N LEU A 26 41.82 -5.34 -19.72
CA LEU A 26 40.59 -5.93 -19.16
C LEU A 26 40.19 -5.29 -17.83
N LYS A 27 41.16 -4.94 -16.97
CA LYS A 27 40.92 -4.25 -15.69
C LYS A 27 40.30 -2.86 -15.84
N THR A 28 40.40 -2.19 -16.98
CA THR A 28 39.74 -0.88 -17.14
C THR A 28 38.22 -1.02 -17.06
N TRP A 29 37.67 -2.16 -17.49
CA TRP A 29 36.25 -2.46 -17.41
C TRP A 29 35.76 -2.75 -15.99
N ASP A 30 36.65 -2.96 -15.02
CA ASP A 30 36.28 -3.18 -13.62
C ASP A 30 35.54 -1.98 -13.01
N MET A 31 35.66 -0.78 -13.59
CA MET A 31 34.88 0.37 -13.16
C MET A 31 33.36 0.17 -13.32
N TYR A 32 32.94 -0.74 -14.18
CA TYR A 32 31.54 -1.07 -14.44
C TYR A 32 31.07 -2.30 -13.65
N ARG A 33 31.93 -2.89 -12.81
CA ARG A 33 31.71 -4.20 -12.14
C ARG A 33 30.41 -4.30 -11.36
N GLU A 34 30.05 -3.23 -10.66
CA GLU A 34 28.84 -3.16 -9.85
C GLU A 34 27.55 -3.42 -10.66
N ILE A 35 27.58 -3.17 -11.97
CA ILE A 35 26.41 -3.34 -12.85
C ILE A 35 26.01 -4.83 -12.96
N TRP A 36 26.98 -5.75 -13.01
CA TRP A 36 26.73 -7.18 -13.21
C TRP A 36 26.94 -8.02 -11.95
N GLU A 37 27.79 -7.60 -11.02
CA GLU A 37 28.13 -8.40 -9.83
C GLU A 37 27.03 -8.35 -8.76
N ILE A 38 26.28 -7.24 -8.70
CA ILE A 38 25.17 -7.08 -7.75
C ILE A 38 23.95 -7.90 -8.21
N ASN A 39 23.43 -8.74 -7.31
CA ASN A 39 22.15 -9.42 -7.52
C ASN A 39 21.01 -8.40 -7.55
N LYS A 40 20.45 -8.18 -8.73
CA LYS A 40 19.45 -7.14 -9.01
C LYS A 40 18.17 -7.34 -8.19
N ASP A 41 17.66 -8.57 -8.10
CA ASP A 41 16.41 -8.87 -7.39
C ASP A 41 16.53 -8.62 -5.89
N SER A 42 17.64 -9.07 -5.28
CA SER A 42 17.92 -8.85 -3.86
C SER A 42 18.05 -7.36 -3.54
N PHE A 43 18.68 -6.59 -4.44
CA PHE A 43 18.78 -5.14 -4.29
C PHE A 43 17.39 -4.49 -4.36
N ILE A 44 16.60 -4.83 -5.37
CA ILE A 44 15.26 -4.24 -5.60
C ILE A 44 14.31 -4.56 -4.44
N HIS A 45 14.32 -5.77 -3.91
CA HIS A 45 13.53 -6.11 -2.71
C HIS A 45 13.96 -5.31 -1.48
N ARG A 46 15.26 -5.11 -1.27
CA ARG A 46 15.74 -4.26 -0.18
C ARG A 46 15.34 -2.80 -0.40
N TYR A 47 15.46 -2.32 -1.63
CA TYR A 47 15.12 -0.96 -2.03
C TYR A 47 13.63 -0.67 -1.78
N GLN A 48 12.73 -1.57 -2.17
CA GLN A 48 11.29 -1.49 -1.88
C GLN A 48 11.00 -1.32 -0.39
N ARG A 49 11.66 -2.10 0.48
CA ARG A 49 11.46 -2.06 1.94
C ARG A 49 11.88 -0.75 2.59
N LEU A 50 12.80 -0.01 1.95
CA LEU A 50 13.21 1.32 2.42
C LEU A 50 12.18 2.40 2.09
N ASN A 51 11.17 2.08 1.28
CA ASN A 51 10.15 3.00 0.81
C ASN A 51 10.70 4.35 0.32
N PRO A 52 11.64 4.33 -0.64
CA PRO A 52 12.36 5.53 -1.05
C PRO A 52 11.45 6.54 -1.77
N PRO A 53 11.80 7.84 -1.73
CA PRO A 53 11.06 8.87 -2.44
C PRO A 53 11.23 8.73 -3.97
N VAL A 54 10.29 9.31 -4.71
CA VAL A 54 10.28 9.28 -6.19
C VAL A 54 11.58 9.84 -6.78
N SER A 55 12.14 10.89 -6.16
CA SER A 55 13.42 11.49 -6.56
C SER A 55 14.58 10.50 -6.57
N SER A 56 14.60 9.52 -5.66
CA SER A 56 15.63 8.48 -5.64
C SER A 56 15.51 7.55 -6.84
N PHE A 57 14.29 7.14 -7.20
CA PHE A 57 14.07 6.35 -8.43
C PHE A 57 14.56 7.10 -9.68
N VAL A 58 14.23 8.38 -9.80
CA VAL A 58 14.65 9.22 -10.94
C VAL A 58 16.18 9.30 -11.01
N ALA A 59 16.84 9.53 -9.87
CA ALA A 59 18.30 9.61 -9.80
C ALA A 59 18.97 8.27 -10.17
N ASP A 60 18.47 7.15 -9.64
CA ASP A 60 19.03 5.83 -9.92
C ASP A 60 18.83 5.41 -11.39
N ILE A 61 17.64 5.66 -11.96
CA ILE A 61 17.39 5.42 -13.39
C ILE A 61 18.35 6.26 -14.25
N ALA A 62 18.46 7.56 -13.97
CA ALA A 62 19.35 8.46 -14.70
C ALA A 62 20.83 8.05 -14.60
N ARG A 63 21.26 7.56 -13.43
CA ARG A 63 22.62 7.04 -13.23
C ARG A 63 22.91 5.88 -14.18
N TYR A 64 21.99 4.92 -14.32
CA TYR A 64 22.19 3.80 -15.26
C TYR A 64 22.13 4.24 -16.72
N THR A 65 21.35 5.27 -17.06
CA THR A 65 21.40 5.91 -18.39
C THR A 65 22.78 6.51 -18.67
N GLU A 66 23.37 7.21 -17.70
CA GLU A 66 24.71 7.79 -17.83
C GLU A 66 25.77 6.70 -18.00
N VAL A 67 25.71 5.65 -17.20
CA VAL A 67 26.63 4.51 -17.29
C VAL A 67 26.53 3.83 -18.66
N ALA A 68 25.32 3.59 -19.17
CA ALA A 68 25.12 3.03 -20.51
C ALA A 68 25.73 3.93 -21.60
N ASN A 69 25.58 5.25 -21.48
CA ASN A 69 26.17 6.22 -22.41
C ASN A 69 27.71 6.21 -22.34
N ASN A 70 28.29 6.07 -21.15
CA ASN A 70 29.74 5.99 -20.97
C ASN A 70 30.30 4.70 -21.60
N VAL A 71 29.66 3.55 -21.36
CA VAL A 71 30.01 2.28 -22.01
C VAL A 71 29.97 2.41 -23.54
N GLN A 72 28.96 3.09 -24.10
CA GLN A 72 28.86 3.29 -25.55
C GLN A 72 30.00 4.14 -26.12
N LYS A 73 30.53 5.11 -25.36
CA LYS A 73 31.65 5.97 -25.75
C LYS A 73 33.01 5.25 -25.75
N GLU A 74 33.15 4.15 -25.01
CA GLU A 74 34.40 3.36 -25.00
C GLU A 74 34.75 2.84 -26.40
N GLU A 75 36.03 2.63 -26.68
CA GLU A 75 36.46 2.07 -27.96
C GLU A 75 35.89 0.65 -28.16
N THR A 76 35.24 0.43 -29.31
CA THR A 76 34.70 -0.90 -29.66
C THR A 76 35.81 -1.85 -30.08
N VAL A 77 36.83 -1.35 -30.77
CA VAL A 77 37.93 -2.14 -31.29
C VAL A 77 39.24 -1.43 -30.97
N THR A 78 40.16 -2.12 -30.30
CA THR A 78 41.44 -1.56 -29.88
C THR A 78 42.56 -2.53 -30.23
N ASN A 79 43.69 -2.00 -30.71
CA ASN A 79 44.88 -2.80 -31.00
C ASN A 79 45.80 -2.85 -29.78
N ILE A 80 46.14 -4.05 -29.35
CA ILE A 80 47.16 -4.30 -28.33
C ILE A 80 48.29 -5.09 -28.98
N GLN A 81 49.36 -4.38 -29.34
CA GLN A 81 50.48 -4.88 -30.15
C GLN A 81 50.00 -5.59 -31.42
N PHE A 82 50.08 -6.93 -31.44
CA PHE A 82 49.72 -7.78 -32.57
C PHE A 82 48.34 -8.44 -32.41
N VAL A 83 47.58 -8.08 -31.37
CA VAL A 83 46.22 -8.57 -31.13
C VAL A 83 45.22 -7.44 -31.32
N LEU A 84 44.21 -7.68 -32.15
CA LEU A 84 43.03 -6.85 -32.27
C LEU A 84 41.99 -7.33 -31.26
N LEU A 85 41.57 -6.46 -30.35
CA LEU A 85 40.53 -6.75 -29.37
C LEU A 85 39.21 -6.13 -29.82
N ASP A 86 38.15 -6.93 -29.85
CA ASP A 86 36.79 -6.50 -30.13
C ASP A 86 35.94 -6.57 -28.85
N CYS A 87 35.52 -5.41 -28.35
CA CYS A 87 34.71 -5.23 -27.16
C CYS A 87 33.21 -5.09 -27.45
N SER A 88 32.76 -5.31 -28.69
CA SER A 88 31.34 -5.15 -29.09
C SER A 88 30.39 -5.94 -28.19
N HIS A 89 30.69 -7.22 -27.93
CA HIS A 89 29.85 -8.09 -27.10
C HIS A 89 29.83 -7.65 -25.63
N LEU A 90 30.96 -7.20 -25.11
CA LEU A 90 31.06 -6.70 -23.74
C LEU A 90 30.24 -5.41 -23.57
N LYS A 91 30.42 -4.45 -24.49
CA LYS A 91 29.65 -3.20 -24.51
C LYS A 91 28.15 -3.47 -24.58
N PHE A 92 27.73 -4.36 -25.48
CA PHE A 92 26.34 -4.76 -25.60
C PHE A 92 25.81 -5.33 -24.28
N SER A 93 26.52 -6.28 -23.68
CA SER A 93 26.11 -6.91 -22.41
C SER A 93 25.99 -5.91 -21.25
N LEU A 94 26.94 -4.99 -21.12
CA LEU A 94 26.91 -3.95 -20.09
C LEU A 94 25.72 -3.00 -20.25
N VAL A 95 25.42 -2.60 -21.48
CA VAL A 95 24.24 -1.78 -21.80
C VAL A 95 22.95 -2.54 -21.50
N GLN A 96 22.89 -3.84 -21.83
CA GLN A 96 21.75 -4.69 -21.46
C GLN A 96 21.54 -4.72 -19.95
N HIS A 97 22.59 -4.90 -19.14
CA HIS A 97 22.45 -4.85 -17.69
C HIS A 97 22.00 -3.47 -17.17
N CYS A 98 22.44 -2.37 -17.78
CA CYS A 98 21.94 -1.03 -17.45
C CYS A 98 20.44 -0.91 -17.75
N ASN A 99 19.97 -1.47 -18.86
CA ASN A 99 18.56 -1.49 -19.22
C ASN A 99 17.75 -2.38 -18.26
N GLU A 100 18.28 -3.54 -17.86
CA GLU A 100 17.66 -4.40 -16.84
C GLU A 100 17.48 -3.68 -15.51
N TRP A 101 18.49 -2.92 -15.07
CA TRP A 101 18.39 -2.10 -13.86
C TRP A 101 17.29 -1.05 -13.99
N GLN A 102 17.30 -0.26 -15.06
CA GLN A 102 16.28 0.77 -15.32
C GLN A 102 14.88 0.15 -15.34
N ASN A 103 14.69 -0.96 -16.05
CA ASN A 103 13.42 -1.69 -16.12
C ASN A 103 12.96 -2.18 -14.74
N LYS A 104 13.88 -2.67 -13.90
CA LYS A 104 13.54 -3.11 -12.54
C LYS A 104 13.12 -1.95 -11.64
N PHE A 105 13.80 -0.81 -11.69
CA PHE A 105 13.36 0.39 -10.95
C PHE A 105 12.01 0.91 -11.44
N ALA A 106 11.82 1.00 -12.76
CA ALA A 106 10.56 1.42 -13.37
C ALA A 106 9.41 0.48 -13.00
N THR A 107 9.63 -0.84 -13.08
CA THR A 107 8.63 -1.86 -12.70
C THR A 107 8.29 -1.75 -11.23
N LEU A 108 9.28 -1.63 -10.35
CA LEU A 108 9.05 -1.47 -8.92
C LEU A 108 8.24 -0.20 -8.62
N LEU A 109 8.59 0.93 -9.25
CA LEU A 109 7.87 2.19 -9.07
C LEU A 109 6.40 2.04 -9.51
N ARG A 110 6.15 1.38 -10.64
CA ARG A 110 4.81 1.09 -11.15
C ARG A 110 4.00 0.24 -10.18
N GLU A 111 4.57 -0.86 -9.69
CA GLU A 111 3.90 -1.74 -8.74
C GLU A 111 3.58 -1.02 -7.42
N MET A 112 4.51 -0.22 -6.90
CA MET A 112 4.29 0.57 -5.69
C MET A 112 3.22 1.64 -5.88
N ALA A 113 3.23 2.36 -7.00
CA ALA A 113 2.26 3.40 -7.30
C ALA A 113 0.86 2.82 -7.49
N ALA A 114 0.73 1.74 -8.27
CA ALA A 114 -0.54 1.05 -8.48
C ALA A 114 -1.09 0.45 -7.17
N GLY A 115 -0.23 -0.14 -6.33
CA GLY A 115 -0.61 -0.66 -5.02
C GLY A 115 -1.17 0.43 -4.11
N ARG A 116 -0.47 1.57 -3.99
CA ARG A 116 -0.92 2.72 -3.17
C ARG A 116 -2.23 3.32 -3.69
N LEU A 117 -2.37 3.44 -5.01
CA LEU A 117 -3.61 3.93 -5.63
C LEU A 117 -4.79 3.01 -5.30
N LEU A 118 -4.60 1.70 -5.46
CA LEU A 118 -5.64 0.71 -5.16
C LEU A 118 -6.03 0.71 -3.67
N GLU A 119 -5.04 0.79 -2.77
CA GLU A 119 -5.27 0.87 -1.33
C GLU A 119 -6.08 2.11 -0.97
N LEU A 120 -5.71 3.28 -1.52
CA LEU A 120 -6.42 4.53 -1.29
C LEU A 120 -7.84 4.49 -1.85
N HIS A 121 -8.01 4.05 -3.09
CA HIS A 121 -9.32 3.90 -3.74
C HIS A 121 -10.24 2.97 -2.92
N THR A 122 -9.72 1.83 -2.48
CA THR A 122 -10.47 0.87 -1.64
C THR A 122 -10.84 1.50 -0.30
N TYR A 123 -9.91 2.19 0.36
CA TYR A 123 -10.16 2.90 1.61
C TYR A 123 -11.29 3.93 1.47
N LEU A 124 -11.27 4.76 0.41
CA LEU A 124 -12.31 5.77 0.18
C LEU A 124 -13.67 5.13 -0.03
N LYS A 125 -13.74 4.11 -0.90
CA LYS A 125 -14.98 3.42 -1.25
C LYS A 125 -15.59 2.69 -0.06
N GLU A 126 -14.81 1.90 0.66
CA GLU A 126 -15.31 1.15 1.81
C GLU A 126 -15.78 2.07 2.94
N ASN A 127 -15.04 3.13 3.24
CA ASN A 127 -15.42 4.05 4.31
C ASN A 127 -16.62 4.91 3.91
N ALA A 128 -16.72 5.35 2.65
CA ALA A 128 -17.92 6.00 2.13
C ALA A 128 -19.15 5.10 2.30
N GLU A 129 -19.04 3.81 1.95
CA GLU A 129 -20.13 2.87 2.10
C GLU A 129 -20.52 2.70 3.57
N LYS A 130 -19.54 2.46 4.46
CA LYS A 130 -19.79 2.26 5.91
C LYS A 130 -20.50 3.45 6.54
N ILE A 131 -20.06 4.68 6.27
CA ILE A 131 -20.64 5.89 6.89
C ILE A 131 -21.96 6.32 6.24
N SER A 132 -22.24 5.91 5.01
CA SER A 132 -23.49 6.25 4.32
C SER A 132 -24.70 5.47 4.85
N ARG A 133 -24.47 4.35 5.54
CA ARG A 133 -25.54 3.48 6.05
C ARG A 133 -26.23 4.10 7.27
N PRO A 134 -27.58 4.22 7.26
CA PRO A 134 -28.31 4.77 8.40
C PRO A 134 -28.37 3.75 9.56
N PRO A 135 -28.03 4.15 10.80
CA PRO A 135 -28.03 3.25 11.95
C PRO A 135 -29.46 2.86 12.34
N GLN A 136 -29.67 1.57 12.60
CA GLN A 136 -30.95 0.99 13.02
C GLN A 136 -31.05 0.86 14.54
N THR A 137 -29.92 0.76 15.24
CA THR A 137 -29.86 0.60 16.69
C THR A 137 -29.04 1.72 17.35
N LEU A 138 -29.20 1.90 18.66
CA LEU A 138 -28.42 2.88 19.43
C LEU A 138 -26.93 2.51 19.46
N GLU A 139 -26.62 1.21 19.44
CA GLU A 139 -25.25 0.70 19.39
C GLU A 139 -24.60 1.00 18.03
N GLU A 140 -25.28 0.70 16.92
CA GLU A 140 -24.82 1.04 15.56
C GLU A 140 -24.61 2.56 15.39
N LEU A 141 -25.49 3.37 15.98
CA LEU A 141 -25.33 4.83 15.98
C LEU A 141 -24.04 5.24 16.70
N GLY A 142 -23.73 4.63 17.85
CA GLY A 142 -22.51 4.89 18.60
C GLY A 142 -21.26 4.56 17.79
N VAL A 143 -21.21 3.37 17.18
CA VAL A 143 -20.10 2.93 16.32
C VAL A 143 -19.93 3.85 15.11
N SER A 144 -21.05 4.22 14.44
CA SER A 144 -21.01 5.09 13.25
C SER A 144 -20.51 6.50 13.58
N LEU A 145 -20.87 7.04 14.75
CA LEU A 145 -20.38 8.35 15.22
C LEU A 145 -18.86 8.31 15.46
N GLN A 146 -18.37 7.26 16.13
CA GLN A 146 -16.94 7.07 16.37
C GLN A 146 -16.16 6.95 15.06
N LEU A 147 -16.69 6.20 14.09
CA LEU A 147 -16.08 6.05 12.77
C LEU A 147 -15.99 7.38 12.03
N VAL A 148 -17.08 8.16 11.97
CA VAL A 148 -17.09 9.47 11.30
C VAL A 148 -16.11 10.44 11.96
N ASP A 149 -16.00 10.45 13.28
CA ASP A 149 -15.05 11.31 13.99
C ASP A 149 -13.60 10.87 13.75
N ALA A 150 -13.32 9.56 13.72
CA ALA A 150 -11.99 9.03 13.38
C ALA A 150 -11.58 9.41 11.94
N LEU A 151 -12.47 9.20 10.97
CA LEU A 151 -12.22 9.55 9.56
C LEU A 151 -12.03 11.07 9.36
N LYS A 152 -12.73 11.91 10.12
CA LYS A 152 -12.51 13.36 10.10
C LYS A 152 -11.13 13.74 10.61
N HIS A 153 -10.61 13.03 11.61
CA HIS A 153 -9.27 13.29 12.14
C HIS A 153 -8.18 12.85 11.15
N ASP A 154 -8.40 11.74 10.44
CA ASP A 154 -7.45 11.19 9.46
C ASP A 154 -7.50 11.87 8.08
N LEU A 155 -8.52 12.71 7.84
CA LEU A 155 -8.79 13.33 6.53
C LEU A 155 -7.57 14.06 5.95
N ALA A 156 -6.88 14.86 6.77
CA ALA A 156 -5.68 15.58 6.34
C ALA A 156 -4.52 14.63 6.00
N ASN A 157 -4.38 13.53 6.74
CA ASN A 157 -3.35 12.52 6.48
C ASN A 157 -3.62 11.79 5.16
N VAL A 158 -4.87 11.40 4.90
CA VAL A 158 -5.28 10.79 3.61
C VAL A 158 -5.02 11.74 2.44
N GLU A 159 -5.36 13.02 2.58
CA GLU A 159 -5.12 14.04 1.55
C GLU A 159 -3.64 14.16 1.17
N THR A 160 -2.72 14.04 2.14
CA THR A 160 -1.27 14.11 1.87
C THR A 160 -0.74 12.94 1.05
N GLN A 161 -1.47 11.83 0.94
CA GLN A 161 -1.08 10.66 0.14
C GLN A 161 -1.38 10.82 -1.35
N ILE A 162 -2.33 11.70 -1.72
CA ILE A 162 -2.76 11.88 -3.11
C ILE A 162 -1.64 12.47 -4.00
N PRO A 163 -0.96 13.58 -3.63
CA PRO A 163 0.06 14.17 -4.50
C PRO A 163 1.23 13.24 -4.83
N PRO A 164 1.81 12.48 -3.87
CA PRO A 164 2.86 11.51 -4.19
C PRO A 164 2.45 10.45 -5.21
N ILE A 165 1.19 10.01 -5.21
CA ILE A 165 0.69 9.03 -6.19
C ILE A 165 0.72 9.65 -7.59
N HIS A 166 0.20 10.87 -7.76
CA HIS A 166 0.26 11.57 -9.05
C HIS A 166 1.70 11.82 -9.53
N GLU A 167 2.60 12.20 -8.62
CA GLU A 167 4.01 12.40 -8.95
C GLU A 167 4.65 11.10 -9.45
N GLN A 168 4.36 9.95 -8.81
CA GLN A 168 4.84 8.65 -9.25
C GLN A 168 4.39 8.31 -10.67
N PHE A 169 3.10 8.52 -10.99
CA PHE A 169 2.58 8.25 -12.34
C PHE A 169 3.10 9.23 -13.39
N ALA A 170 3.29 10.50 -13.06
CA ALA A 170 3.92 11.46 -13.96
C ALA A 170 5.37 11.07 -14.32
N ILE A 171 6.12 10.49 -13.38
CA ILE A 171 7.45 9.96 -13.66
C ILE A 171 7.37 8.69 -14.52
N LEU A 172 6.43 7.78 -14.25
CA LEU A 172 6.23 6.58 -15.09
C LEU A 172 5.91 6.96 -16.54
N GLU A 173 5.05 7.96 -16.75
CA GLU A 173 4.73 8.51 -18.07
C GLU A 173 5.97 9.13 -18.74
N LYS A 174 6.74 9.93 -18.00
CA LYS A 174 7.98 10.56 -18.52
C LYS A 174 9.00 9.53 -19.03
N TYR A 175 9.09 8.36 -18.39
CA TYR A 175 9.97 7.28 -18.80
C TYR A 175 9.28 6.24 -19.72
N GLU A 176 8.09 6.56 -20.23
CA GLU A 176 7.31 5.71 -21.15
C GLU A 176 7.08 4.30 -20.61
N VAL A 177 6.93 4.18 -19.28
CA VAL A 177 6.67 2.89 -18.63
C VAL A 177 5.20 2.54 -18.85
N PRO A 178 4.89 1.36 -19.43
CA PRO A 178 3.51 0.99 -19.69
C PRO A 178 2.76 0.77 -18.38
N VAL A 179 1.61 1.43 -18.26
CA VAL A 179 0.64 1.28 -17.16
C VAL A 179 -0.67 0.77 -17.76
N GLU A 180 -1.37 -0.09 -17.03
CA GLU A 180 -2.67 -0.60 -17.48
C GLU A 180 -3.72 0.51 -17.49
N ASP A 181 -4.56 0.54 -18.53
CA ASP A 181 -5.60 1.58 -18.71
C ASP A 181 -6.54 1.66 -17.50
N SER A 182 -6.89 0.52 -16.89
CA SER A 182 -7.72 0.46 -15.68
C SER A 182 -7.12 1.20 -14.48
N VAL A 183 -5.78 1.21 -14.37
CA VAL A 183 -5.04 1.92 -13.31
C VAL A 183 -5.02 3.42 -13.60
N LEU A 184 -4.89 3.81 -14.87
CA LEU A 184 -4.96 5.21 -15.29
C LEU A 184 -6.36 5.79 -15.09
N GLU A 185 -7.41 5.05 -15.43
CA GLU A 185 -8.80 5.44 -15.17
C GLU A 185 -9.05 5.67 -13.67
N MET A 186 -8.50 4.80 -12.81
CA MET A 186 -8.58 4.94 -11.36
C MET A 186 -7.80 6.16 -10.84
N LEU A 187 -6.67 6.49 -11.46
CA LEU A 187 -5.89 7.68 -11.13
C LEU A 187 -6.65 8.96 -11.50
N ASP A 188 -7.30 8.96 -12.67
CA ASP A 188 -8.09 10.09 -13.16
C ASP A 188 -9.32 10.32 -12.29
N SER A 189 -9.98 9.27 -11.80
CA SER A 189 -11.14 9.38 -10.91
C SER A 189 -10.79 9.76 -9.48
N LEU A 190 -9.54 9.54 -9.02
CA LEU A 190 -9.12 9.65 -7.62
C LEU A 190 -9.49 10.99 -6.97
N ASN A 191 -9.19 12.12 -7.64
CA ASN A 191 -9.49 13.44 -7.09
C ASN A 191 -11.00 13.69 -6.98
N GLY A 192 -11.77 13.18 -7.94
CA GLY A 192 -13.24 13.24 -7.89
C GLY A 192 -13.80 12.40 -6.76
N GLU A 193 -13.30 11.18 -6.58
CA GLU A 193 -13.69 10.29 -5.49
C GLU A 193 -13.33 10.84 -4.12
N TRP A 194 -12.19 11.51 -4.00
CA TRP A 194 -11.81 12.21 -2.77
C TRP A 194 -12.83 13.28 -2.39
N VAL A 195 -13.25 14.11 -3.35
CA VAL A 195 -14.29 15.13 -3.12
C VAL A 195 -15.63 14.48 -2.75
N VAL A 196 -16.02 13.40 -3.44
CA VAL A 196 -17.25 12.65 -3.14
C VAL A 196 -17.19 12.04 -1.74
N PHE A 197 -16.04 11.52 -1.32
CA PHE A 197 -15.83 10.99 0.03
C PHE A 197 -15.98 12.07 1.11
N GLN A 198 -15.34 13.24 0.90
CA GLN A 198 -15.48 14.39 1.81
C GLN A 198 -16.95 14.82 1.95
N GLN A 199 -17.69 14.88 0.84
CA GLN A 199 -19.12 15.20 0.85
C GLN A 199 -19.94 14.13 1.59
N THR A 200 -19.68 12.85 1.32
CA THR A 200 -20.34 11.73 2.00
C THR A 200 -20.12 11.76 3.51
N LEU A 201 -18.92 12.15 3.95
CA LEU A 201 -18.59 12.30 5.37
C LEU A 201 -19.34 13.48 6.03
N LEU A 202 -19.56 14.57 5.30
CA LEU A 202 -20.40 15.68 5.78
C LEU A 202 -21.86 15.27 5.89
N ASP A 203 -22.39 14.60 4.87
CA ASP A 203 -23.78 14.17 4.81
C ASP A 203 -24.09 13.11 5.87
N SER A 204 -23.18 12.14 6.06
CA SER A 204 -23.26 11.15 7.13
C SER A 204 -23.29 11.82 8.51
N LYS A 205 -22.44 12.82 8.77
CA LYS A 205 -22.47 13.56 10.05
C LYS A 205 -23.85 14.18 10.30
N GLN A 206 -24.47 14.77 9.28
CA GLN A 206 -25.80 15.36 9.39
C GLN A 206 -26.88 14.29 9.62
N MET A 207 -26.81 13.17 8.91
CA MET A 207 -27.69 12.02 9.09
C MET A 207 -27.60 11.47 10.52
N LEU A 208 -26.40 11.19 11.01
CA LEU A 208 -26.19 10.66 12.37
C LEU A 208 -26.67 11.64 13.44
N LYS A 209 -26.50 12.96 13.24
CA LYS A 209 -27.06 13.97 14.15
C LYS A 209 -28.60 13.89 14.22
N LYS A 210 -29.27 13.74 13.07
CA LYS A 210 -30.74 13.57 13.02
C LYS A 210 -31.18 12.27 13.71
N HIS A 211 -30.48 11.15 13.48
CA HIS A 211 -30.78 9.89 14.14
C HIS A 211 -30.56 9.97 15.66
N LYS A 212 -29.48 10.62 16.11
CA LYS A 212 -29.20 10.85 17.53
C LYS A 212 -30.32 11.58 18.24
N GLU A 213 -30.84 12.66 17.66
CA GLU A 213 -31.98 13.39 18.24
C GLU A 213 -33.25 12.53 18.24
N LYS A 214 -33.53 11.79 17.15
CA LYS A 214 -34.69 10.87 17.09
C LYS A 214 -34.64 9.79 18.19
N PHE A 215 -33.49 9.12 18.36
CA PHE A 215 -33.32 8.10 19.41
C PHE A 215 -33.47 8.72 20.81
N LYS A 216 -32.91 9.91 21.04
CA LYS A 216 -33.06 10.63 22.30
C LYS A 216 -34.53 10.93 22.61
N THR A 217 -35.27 11.51 21.67
CA THR A 217 -36.70 11.79 21.86
C THR A 217 -37.52 10.51 22.06
N GLY A 218 -37.22 9.45 21.30
CA GLY A 218 -37.88 8.15 21.46
C GLY A 218 -37.64 7.52 22.84
N LEU A 219 -36.40 7.58 23.35
CA LEU A 219 -36.06 7.07 24.69
C LEU A 219 -36.76 7.86 25.81
N ILE A 220 -36.86 9.19 25.67
CA ILE A 220 -37.60 10.03 26.63
C ILE A 220 -39.07 9.61 26.66
N HIS A 221 -39.70 9.43 25.50
CA HIS A 221 -41.10 9.00 25.43
C HIS A 221 -41.31 7.61 26.02
N LEU A 222 -40.43 6.65 25.73
CA LEU A 222 -40.49 5.31 26.30
C LEU A 222 -40.32 5.32 27.83
N ALA A 223 -39.44 6.17 28.36
CA ALA A 223 -39.25 6.33 29.79
C ALA A 223 -40.50 6.94 30.46
N ASP A 224 -41.11 7.95 29.83
CA ASP A 224 -42.36 8.56 30.33
C ASP A 224 -43.53 7.56 30.31
N ASP A 225 -43.66 6.77 29.25
CA ASP A 225 -44.69 5.73 29.15
C ASP A 225 -44.47 4.60 30.17
N PHE A 226 -43.21 4.20 30.38
CA PHE A 226 -42.86 3.24 31.42
C PHE A 226 -43.22 3.76 32.81
N LYS A 227 -42.91 5.03 33.11
CA LYS A 227 -43.27 5.68 34.37
C LYS A 227 -44.78 5.69 34.59
N LYS A 228 -45.58 6.03 33.57
CA LYS A 228 -47.05 5.99 33.64
C LYS A 228 -47.56 4.57 33.89
N LYS A 229 -47.06 3.58 33.15
CA LYS A 229 -47.46 2.17 33.31
C LYS A 229 -47.10 1.62 34.70
N ALA A 230 -45.93 1.96 35.22
CA ALA A 230 -45.51 1.58 36.57
C ALA A 230 -46.41 2.21 37.64
N HIS A 231 -46.80 3.48 37.46
CA HIS A 231 -47.73 4.15 38.36
C HIS A 231 -49.12 3.51 38.33
N MET A 232 -49.66 3.24 37.15
CA MET A 232 -50.94 2.53 37.01
C MET A 232 -50.90 1.14 37.64
N LEU A 233 -49.81 0.39 37.47
CA LEU A 233 -49.64 -0.93 38.10
C LEU A 233 -49.62 -0.83 39.63
N LEU A 234 -48.99 0.21 40.18
CA LEU A 234 -48.95 0.46 41.62
C LEU A 234 -50.35 0.78 42.16
N GLU A 235 -51.09 1.67 41.50
CA GLU A 235 -52.49 1.97 41.85
C GLU A 235 -53.38 0.72 41.77
N ASP A 236 -53.23 -0.09 40.72
CA ASP A 236 -53.98 -1.35 40.57
C ASP A 236 -53.63 -2.35 41.68
N PHE A 237 -52.36 -2.42 42.08
CA PHE A 237 -51.90 -3.25 43.19
C PHE A 237 -52.45 -2.77 44.54
N GLU A 238 -52.48 -1.47 44.80
CA GLU A 238 -53.08 -0.92 46.02
C GLU A 238 -54.59 -1.17 46.07
N PHE A 239 -55.28 -0.98 44.94
CA PHE A 239 -56.74 -1.15 44.85
C PHE A 239 -57.19 -2.61 44.91
N LYS A 240 -56.41 -3.54 44.33
CA LYS A 240 -56.74 -4.99 44.29
C LYS A 240 -56.06 -5.80 45.39
N GLY A 241 -54.87 -5.41 45.83
CA GLY A 241 -54.09 -6.07 46.88
C GLY A 241 -54.60 -5.80 48.30
N ALA A 242 -55.29 -4.67 48.52
CA ALA A 242 -56.01 -4.39 49.78
C ALA A 242 -57.23 -5.30 50.01
N ARG A 243 -57.56 -6.19 49.06
CA ARG A 243 -58.64 -7.17 49.19
C ARG A 243 -58.10 -8.54 49.59
N CYS A 244 -57.27 -8.58 50.64
CA CYS A 244 -57.07 -9.80 51.42
C CYS A 244 -58.19 -9.85 52.47
N PRO A 245 -59.18 -10.76 52.38
CA PRO A 245 -60.17 -10.91 53.44
C PRO A 245 -59.45 -11.29 54.73
N PRO A 246 -59.91 -10.83 55.91
CA PRO A 246 -59.29 -11.23 57.17
C PRO A 246 -59.30 -12.76 57.27
N ALA A 247 -58.14 -13.32 57.62
CA ALA A 247 -57.98 -14.74 57.89
C ALA A 247 -59.02 -15.20 58.91
N ASN A 248 -59.99 -16.01 58.48
CA ASN A 248 -60.79 -16.80 59.40
C ASN A 248 -59.89 -17.89 59.99
N LEU A 249 -59.33 -17.60 61.16
CA LEU A 249 -58.76 -18.59 62.07
C LEU A 249 -59.90 -19.46 62.61
N GLY A 250 -60.10 -20.62 61.96
CA GLY A 250 -60.95 -21.70 62.47
C GLY A 250 -61.77 -22.36 61.37
N ASP A 251 -61.27 -23.44 60.77
CA ASP A 251 -61.64 -24.78 61.25
C ASP A 251 -60.84 -25.89 60.52
N ARG A 252 -60.29 -26.78 61.34
CA ARG A 252 -60.06 -28.22 61.18
C ARG A 252 -59.66 -28.83 59.81
N THR A 253 -58.42 -29.32 59.80
CA THR A 253 -58.06 -30.74 59.68
C THR A 253 -59.11 -31.72 59.12
N ARG A 254 -58.76 -32.41 58.01
CA ARG A 254 -58.91 -33.87 57.81
C ARG A 254 -58.17 -34.24 56.51
N LEU A 255 -56.97 -34.82 56.59
CA LEU A 255 -56.70 -36.25 56.77
C LEU A 255 -57.07 -37.08 55.53
N GLY A 256 -56.01 -37.54 54.85
CA GLY A 256 -55.80 -38.96 54.56
C GLY A 256 -56.53 -39.56 53.36
N GLY A 257 -55.78 -40.30 52.54
CA GLY A 257 -56.37 -41.24 51.59
C GLY A 257 -55.57 -41.46 50.31
N GLU A 258 -54.36 -41.97 50.47
CA GLU A 258 -53.75 -43.10 49.77
C GLU A 258 -54.51 -43.82 48.62
N LEU A 259 -53.71 -44.32 47.66
CA LEU A 259 -53.92 -45.46 46.72
C LEU A 259 -54.71 -45.12 45.43
N GLU A 260 -54.27 -45.42 44.20
CA GLU A 260 -53.27 -46.34 43.63
C GLU A 260 -52.70 -45.73 42.34
#